data_AF-Q08066-F1
#
_entry.id   AF-Q08066-F1
#
_cell.length_a   1.000
_cell.length_b   1.000
_cell.length_c   1.000
_cell.angle_alpha   90.00
_cell.angle_beta   90.00
_cell.angle_gamma   90.00
#
_symmetry.space_group_name_H-M   'P 1'
#
loop_
_entity.id
_entity.type
_entity.pdbx_description
1 polymer ?
#
loop_
_entity_poly.entity_id
_entity_poly.type
_entity_poly.pdbx_seq_one_letter_code
_entity_poly.pdbx_strand_id
1 'polypeptide(L)' 'LKLQKRLAASYLKCGKGKVWLDPNEVSEISMANSRQNIRKLVKDGFIIKKPHKIHSRSRCKK' A
#
# COMPACT_ATOMS: atom_id res chain seq x y z
N LEU A 1 2.10 3.41 12.95
CA LEU A 1 1.55 2.39 12.02
C LEU A 1 2.63 1.50 11.35
N LYS A 2 3.61 0.96 12.10
CA LYS A 2 4.67 0.10 11.51
C LYS A 2 4.15 -1.30 11.14
N LEU A 3 3.24 -1.84 11.96
CA LEU A 3 2.65 -3.16 11.80
C LEU A 3 1.75 -3.23 10.55
N GLN A 4 0.82 -2.30 10.44
CA GLN A 4 -0.16 -2.21 9.34
C GLN A 4 0.54 -2.16 7.99
N LYS A 5 1.56 -1.30 7.86
CA LYS A 5 2.36 -1.16 6.64
C LYS A 5 3.09 -2.46 6.28
N ARG A 6 3.57 -3.22 7.27
CA ARG A 6 4.21 -4.53 7.07
C ARG A 6 3.19 -5.59 6.63
N LEU A 7 2.03 -5.65 7.26
CA LEU A 7 0.98 -6.60 6.93
C LEU A 7 0.40 -6.33 5.53
N ALA A 8 0.13 -5.07 5.20
CA ALA A 8 -0.32 -4.63 3.89
C ALA A 8 0.68 -4.99 2.79
N ALA A 9 1.97 -4.72 3.01
CA ALA A 9 3.04 -5.08 2.07
C ALA A 9 3.08 -6.58 1.78
N SER A 10 2.92 -7.41 2.82
CA SER A 10 2.88 -8.87 2.68
C SER A 10 1.65 -9.34 1.87
N TYR A 11 0.49 -8.73 2.06
CA TYR A 11 -0.73 -9.08 1.32
C TYR A 11 -0.69 -8.61 -0.14
N LEU A 12 -0.28 -7.36 -0.40
CA LEU A 12 -0.19 -6.76 -1.74
C LEU A 12 1.00 -7.25 -2.58
N LYS A 13 1.83 -8.15 -2.03
CA LYS A 13 3.08 -8.65 -2.63
C LYS A 13 3.96 -7.50 -3.14
N CYS A 14 4.15 -6.46 -2.31
CA CYS A 14 4.92 -5.28 -2.68
C CYS A 14 5.85 -4.84 -1.54
N GLY A 15 6.89 -4.05 -1.86
CA GLY A 15 7.76 -3.48 -0.84
C GLY A 15 7.03 -2.41 0.00
N LYS A 16 7.46 -2.20 1.25
CA LYS A 16 6.87 -1.19 2.16
C LYS A 16 6.82 0.22 1.54
N GLY A 17 7.76 0.58 0.66
CA GLY A 17 7.76 1.88 -0.04
C GLY A 17 6.60 2.07 -1.02
N LYS A 18 6.00 0.97 -1.51
CA LYS A 18 4.86 0.97 -2.44
C LYS A 18 3.51 0.95 -1.75
N VAL A 19 3.44 0.78 -0.44
CA VAL A 19 2.18 0.87 0.30
C VAL A 19 1.87 2.34 0.57
N TRP A 20 0.70 2.77 0.14
CA TRP A 20 0.08 4.03 0.54
C TRP A 20 -1.01 3.73 1.59
N LEU A 21 -1.05 4.57 2.62
CA LEU A 21 -2.04 4.52 3.70
C LEU A 21 -2.77 5.86 3.66
N ASP A 22 -4.09 5.83 3.69
CA ASP A 22 -4.91 7.04 3.68
C ASP A 22 -4.65 7.88 4.95
N PRO A 23 -4.23 9.16 4.82
CA PRO A 23 -4.04 10.04 5.97
C PRO A 23 -5.35 10.45 6.66
N ASN A 24 -6.50 10.35 5.99
CA ASN A 24 -7.79 10.71 6.59
C ASN A 24 -8.31 9.60 7.52
N GLU A 25 -8.01 8.35 7.19
CA GLU A 25 -8.53 7.16 7.87
C GLU A 25 -7.49 6.50 8.79
N VAL A 26 -6.60 7.31 9.38
CA VAL A 26 -5.51 6.84 10.25
C VAL A 26 -6.04 6.08 11.46
N SER A 27 -7.19 6.49 12.00
CA SER A 27 -7.83 5.83 13.15
C SER A 27 -8.26 4.40 12.80
N GLU A 28 -9.00 4.23 11.70
CA GLU A 28 -9.48 2.93 11.20
C GLU A 28 -8.31 2.00 10.85
N ILE A 29 -7.29 2.54 10.17
CA ILE A 29 -6.07 1.79 9.86
C ILE A 29 -5.35 1.35 11.15
N SER A 30 -5.29 2.20 12.18
CA SER A 30 -4.64 1.87 13.45
C SER A 30 -5.30 0.68 14.14
N MET A 31 -6.64 0.61 14.12
CA MET A 31 -7.41 -0.49 14.71
C MET A 31 -7.24 -1.83 13.99
N ALA A 32 -6.81 -1.83 12.72
CA ALA A 32 -6.56 -3.05 11.96
C ALA A 32 -5.26 -3.76 12.36
N ASN A 33 -5.35 -4.67 13.34
CA ASN A 33 -4.23 -5.48 13.83
C ASN A 33 -4.13 -6.89 13.18
N SER A 34 -5.20 -7.36 12.54
CA SER A 34 -5.29 -8.68 11.91
C SER A 34 -5.03 -8.61 10.39
N ARG A 35 -4.58 -9.72 9.80
CA ARG A 35 -4.43 -9.81 8.33
C ARG A 35 -5.79 -9.68 7.63
N GLN A 36 -6.86 -10.17 8.23
CA GLN A 36 -8.20 -10.08 7.67
C GLN A 36 -8.70 -8.63 7.61
N ASN A 37 -8.47 -7.85 8.67
CA ASN A 37 -8.84 -6.42 8.69
C ASN A 37 -8.04 -5.64 7.64
N ILE A 38 -6.74 -5.91 7.49
CA ILE A 38 -5.93 -5.30 6.44
C ILE A 38 -6.45 -5.65 5.03
N ARG A 39 -6.93 -6.87 4.79
CA ARG A 39 -7.57 -7.24 3.50
C ARG A 39 -8.83 -6.44 3.25
N LYS A 40 -9.65 -6.22 4.28
CA LYS A 40 -10.85 -5.39 4.21
C LYS A 40 -10.49 -3.95 3.84
N LEU A 41 -9.54 -3.33 4.55
CA LEU A 41 -9.08 -1.96 4.24
C LEU A 41 -8.47 -1.81 2.83
N VAL A 42 -7.80 -2.85 2.32
CA VAL A 42 -7.31 -2.86 0.93
C VAL A 42 -8.47 -2.92 -0.07
N LYS A 43 -9.52 -3.68 0.24
CA LYS A 43 -10.73 -3.76 -0.59
C LYS A 43 -11.52 -2.46 -0.57
N ASP A 44 -11.60 -1.81 0.58
CA ASP A 44 -12.30 -0.54 0.78
C ASP A 44 -11.53 0.65 0.18
N GLY A 45 -10.23 0.47 -0.09
CA GLY A 45 -9.40 1.47 -0.77
C GLY A 45 -8.56 2.36 0.16
N PHE A 46 -8.62 2.17 1.48
CA PHE A 46 -7.80 2.93 2.44
C PHE A 46 -6.31 2.56 2.39
N ILE A 47 -6.00 1.37 1.84
CA ILE A 47 -4.63 0.90 1.64
C ILE A 47 -4.42 0.58 0.15
N ILE A 48 -3.57 1.35 -0.51
CA ILE A 48 -3.37 1.27 -1.97
C ILE A 48 -1.93 0.90 -2.31
N LYS A 49 -1.74 0.07 -3.34
CA LYS A 49 -0.44 -0.17 -3.96
C LYS A 49 -0.12 0.97 -4.94
N LYS A 50 0.89 1.77 -4.62
CA LYS A 50 1.42 2.82 -5.52
C LYS A 50 1.94 2.19 -6.81
N PRO A 51 1.74 2.84 -7.97
CA PRO A 51 2.30 2.36 -9.23
C PRO A 51 3.83 2.34 -9.21
N HIS A 52 4.42 1.58 -10.14
CA HIS A 52 5.87 1.59 -10.35
C HIS A 52 6.31 2.95 -10.90
N LYS A 53 7.52 3.41 -10.51
CA LYS A 53 8.06 4.64 -11.07
C LYS A 53 8.43 4.33 -12.53
N ILE A 54 7.89 5.10 -13.46
CA ILE A 54 8.13 4.89 -14.89
C ILE A 54 9.55 5.37 -15.22
N HIS A 55 10.34 4.51 -15.86
CA HIS A 55 11.62 4.87 -16.47
C HIS A 55 11.43 4.91 -17.99
N SER A 56 11.28 6.11 -18.55
CA SER A 56 11.08 6.27 -19.99
C SER A 56 12.32 5.83 -20.79
N ARG A 57 12.10 5.07 -21.87
CA ARG A 57 13.13 4.68 -22.85
C ARG A 57 13.05 5.48 -24.15
N SER A 58 12.22 6.53 -24.24
CA SER A 58 12.03 7.30 -25.48
C SER A 58 13.33 7.86 -26.05
N ARG A 59 14.23 8.36 -25.20
CA ARG A 59 15.54 8.92 -25.61
C ARG A 59 16.54 7.88 -26.14
N CYS A 60 16.44 6.63 -25.69
CA CYS A 60 17.31 5.54 -26.17
C CYS A 60 16.80 4.93 -27.48
N LYS A 61 15.52 5.14 -27.81
CA LYS A 61 14.88 4.61 -29.03
C LYS A 61 14.84 5.62 -30.18
N LYS A 62 15.09 6.90 -29.91
CA LYS A 62 15.38 7.90 -30.93
C LYS A 62 16.82 7.70 -31.38
#